data_AF-A0A6V8KP08-F1
#
_entry.id   AF-A0A6V8KP08-F1
#
_cell.length_a   1.000
_cell.length_b   1.000
_cell.length_c   1.000
_cell.angle_alpha   90.00
_cell.angle_beta   90.00
_cell.angle_gamma   90.00
#
_symmetry.space_group_name_H-M   'P 1'
#
loop_
_entity.id
_entity.type
_entity.pdbx_description
1 polymer ?
#
loop_
_entity_poly.entity_id
_entity_poly.type
_entity_poly.pdbx_seq_one_letter_code
_entity_poly.pdbx_strand_id
1 'polypeptide(L)'
;MLAWLARLRQAGLRVIDPASWRGLVAAADVVIGDHGSATIYAAAAGVPVLLGGPLPQDTAPRSPAELMAAAAPMVRADTPLAAQLCEALDARGAALSSAVASGVTSKPNRAAALLREQMYSLLRLPEPPDPCTAAPVGPAFPVGDEGGRW
;
A
#
# COMPACT_ATOMS: atom_id res chain seq x y z
N MET A 1 9.01 15.42 -18.23
CA MET A 1 9.21 15.34 -16.77
C MET A 1 9.92 14.07 -16.29
N LEU A 2 9.93 12.95 -17.05
CA LEU A 2 10.58 11.68 -16.62
C LEU A 2 11.95 11.40 -17.28
N ALA A 3 12.57 12.41 -17.89
CA ALA A 3 13.80 12.24 -18.68
C ALA A 3 14.98 11.72 -17.83
N TRP A 4 15.06 12.11 -16.55
CA TRP A 4 16.10 11.64 -15.62
C TRP A 4 15.99 10.14 -15.28
N LEU A 5 14.83 9.52 -15.54
CA LEU A 5 14.62 8.07 -15.39
C LEU A 5 14.86 7.28 -16.68
N ALA A 6 15.27 7.92 -17.78
CA ALA A 6 15.29 7.28 -19.11
C ALA A 6 16.11 5.98 -19.13
N ARG A 7 17.31 5.97 -18.55
CA ARG A 7 18.16 4.77 -18.48
C ARG A 7 17.54 3.66 -17.63
N LEU A 8 16.92 4.01 -16.50
CA LEU A 8 16.24 3.02 -15.65
C LEU A 8 15.03 2.43 -16.35
N ARG A 9 14.27 3.26 -17.10
CA ARG A 9 13.14 2.80 -17.90
C ARG A 9 13.57 1.85 -19.01
N GLN A 10 14.70 2.12 -19.67
CA GLN A 10 15.32 1.20 -20.63
C GLN A 10 15.76 -0.12 -19.96
N ALA A 11 16.18 -0.06 -18.70
CA ALA A 11 16.53 -1.22 -17.89
C ALA A 11 15.32 -1.95 -17.26
N GLY A 12 14.08 -1.53 -17.58
CA GLY A 12 12.85 -2.21 -17.14
C GLY A 12 12.04 -1.49 -16.06
N LEU A 13 12.51 -0.36 -15.53
CA LEU A 13 11.71 0.43 -14.57
C LEU A 13 10.42 0.94 -15.23
N ARG A 14 9.28 0.66 -14.59
CA ARG A 14 7.99 1.19 -15.00
C ARG A 14 7.55 2.27 -14.03
N VAL A 15 7.16 3.43 -14.56
CA VAL A 15 6.52 4.51 -13.80
C VAL A 15 5.03 4.32 -13.97
N ILE A 16 4.30 4.24 -12.87
CA ILE A 16 2.88 3.88 -12.86
C ILE A 16 2.05 5.11 -12.46
N ASP A 17 0.85 5.21 -13.01
CA ASP A 17 -0.11 6.25 -12.66
C ASP A 17 -0.36 6.27 -11.13
N PRO A 18 -0.34 7.45 -10.47
CA PRO A 18 -0.53 7.53 -9.02
C PRO A 18 -1.85 6.97 -8.50
N ALA A 19 -2.93 6.95 -9.30
CA ALA A 19 -4.22 6.39 -8.87
C ALA A 19 -4.23 4.85 -8.90
N SER A 20 -3.29 4.23 -9.61
CA SER A 20 -3.19 2.78 -9.82
C SER A 20 -2.51 2.00 -8.69
N TRP A 21 -2.07 2.68 -7.62
CA TRP A 21 -1.25 2.07 -6.57
C TRP A 21 -1.88 0.83 -5.90
N ARG A 22 -3.22 0.80 -5.75
CA ARG A 22 -3.92 -0.33 -5.12
C ARG A 22 -3.75 -1.62 -5.93
N GLY A 23 -3.84 -1.51 -7.26
CA GLY A 23 -3.68 -2.65 -8.16
C GLY A 23 -2.25 -3.17 -8.14
N LEU A 24 -1.26 -2.28 -8.04
CA LEU A 24 0.14 -2.66 -7.87
C LEU A 24 0.36 -3.41 -6.56
N VAL A 25 -0.14 -2.87 -5.44
CA VAL A 25 0.02 -3.52 -4.13
C VAL A 25 -0.60 -4.92 -4.15
N ALA A 26 -1.78 -5.08 -4.76
CA ALA A 26 -2.43 -6.38 -4.86
C ALA A 26 -1.64 -7.42 -5.70
N ALA A 27 -0.76 -6.97 -6.60
CA ALA A 27 0.03 -7.82 -7.47
C ALA A 27 1.53 -7.89 -7.09
N ALA A 28 1.94 -7.18 -6.04
CA ALA A 28 3.35 -7.07 -5.68
C ALA A 28 3.83 -8.26 -4.86
N ASP A 29 5.01 -8.77 -5.18
CA ASP A 29 5.69 -9.77 -4.37
C ASP A 29 6.37 -9.15 -3.14
N VAL A 30 6.90 -7.92 -3.29
CA VAL A 30 7.54 -7.12 -2.23
C VAL A 30 7.29 -5.64 -2.51
N VAL A 31 7.11 -4.85 -1.45
CA VAL A 31 7.04 -3.38 -1.53
C VAL A 31 8.23 -2.77 -0.80
N ILE A 32 8.93 -1.84 -1.45
CA ILE A 32 9.89 -0.95 -0.80
C ILE A 32 9.22 0.42 -0.69
N GLY A 33 9.11 0.96 0.52
CA GLY A 33 8.40 2.22 0.74
C GLY A 33 8.84 2.93 2.02
N ASP A 34 8.27 4.10 2.23
CA ASP A 34 8.43 4.85 3.48
C ASP A 34 7.32 4.50 4.48
N HIS A 35 7.16 5.32 5.51
CA HIS A 35 6.11 5.20 6.52
C HIS A 35 4.72 5.69 6.03
N GLY A 36 4.57 5.98 4.74
CA GLY A 36 3.34 6.48 4.13
C GLY A 36 2.24 5.43 3.98
N SER A 37 1.02 5.90 3.69
CA SER A 37 -0.17 5.03 3.67
C SER A 37 -0.11 3.91 2.65
N ALA A 38 0.50 4.12 1.47
CA ALA A 38 0.62 3.07 0.46
C ALA A 38 1.40 1.86 1.00
N THR A 39 2.52 2.11 1.67
CA THR A 39 3.35 1.07 2.31
C THR A 39 2.61 0.39 3.46
N ILE A 40 1.93 1.18 4.31
CA ILE A 40 1.11 0.64 5.41
C ILE A 40 0.02 -0.29 4.88
N TYR A 41 -0.67 0.09 3.80
CA TYR A 41 -1.70 -0.75 3.19
C TYR A 41 -1.10 -2.01 2.55
N ALA A 42 0.10 -1.95 1.98
CA ALA A 42 0.81 -3.14 1.50
C ALA A 42 1.11 -4.11 2.64
N ALA A 43 1.67 -3.62 3.75
CA ALA A 43 1.91 -4.41 4.95
C ALA A 43 0.61 -5.02 5.50
N ALA A 44 -0.45 -4.22 5.62
CA ALA A 44 -1.77 -4.69 6.08
C ALA A 44 -2.35 -5.76 5.15
N ALA A 45 -2.12 -5.66 3.84
CA ALA A 45 -2.54 -6.64 2.83
C ALA A 45 -1.71 -7.94 2.83
N GLY A 46 -0.65 -8.03 3.63
CA GLY A 46 0.19 -9.23 3.70
C GLY A 46 1.36 -9.23 2.74
N VAL A 47 1.59 -8.15 2.00
CA VAL A 47 2.76 -8.03 1.13
C VAL A 47 3.99 -7.77 2.00
N PRO A 48 5.10 -8.51 1.82
CA PRO A 48 6.38 -8.19 2.45
C PRO A 48 6.80 -6.74 2.17
N VAL A 49 7.24 -6.04 3.21
CA VAL A 49 7.65 -4.63 3.12
C VAL A 49 9.10 -4.46 3.58
N LEU A 50 9.87 -3.66 2.83
CA LEU A 50 11.15 -3.09 3.26
C LEU A 50 11.03 -1.57 3.36
N LEU A 51 11.60 -0.99 4.41
CA LEU A 51 11.57 0.46 4.63
C LEU A 51 12.75 1.13 3.93
N GLY A 52 12.47 2.18 3.17
CA GLY A 52 13.48 2.99 2.47
C GLY A 52 14.12 4.08 3.33
N GLY A 53 13.66 4.27 4.57
CA GLY A 53 14.19 5.29 5.46
C GLY A 53 13.59 5.21 6.86
N PRO A 54 14.20 5.89 7.84
CA PRO A 54 13.75 5.85 9.23
C PRO A 54 12.37 6.47 9.40
N LEU A 55 11.68 6.04 10.45
CA LEU A 55 10.42 6.63 10.87
C LEU A 55 10.65 8.07 11.40
N PRO A 56 9.82 9.06 11.04
CA PRO A 56 9.90 10.41 11.62
C PRO A 56 9.68 10.40 13.13
N GLN A 57 10.38 11.29 13.83
CA GLN A 57 10.34 11.37 15.31
C GLN A 57 8.96 11.76 15.87
N ASP A 58 8.15 12.46 15.08
CA ASP A 58 6.79 12.90 15.43
C ASP A 58 5.71 11.88 15.08
N THR A 59 6.07 10.65 14.70
CA THR A 59 5.11 9.60 14.42
C THR A 59 4.29 9.25 15.66
N ALA A 60 2.97 9.20 15.51
CA ALA A 60 2.06 8.87 16.60
C ALA A 60 2.35 7.46 17.18
N PRO A 61 2.45 7.31 18.52
CA PRO A 61 2.64 6.01 19.16
C PRO A 61 1.50 5.04 18.84
N ARG A 62 1.81 3.75 18.67
CA ARG A 62 0.86 2.68 18.31
C ARG A 62 0.10 2.91 17.00
N SER A 63 0.58 3.84 16.17
CA SER A 63 0.04 4.03 14.83
C SER A 63 0.42 2.84 13.93
N PRO A 64 -0.32 2.59 12.83
CA PRO A 64 0.09 1.59 11.85
C PRO A 64 1.51 1.80 11.31
N ALA A 65 1.95 3.06 11.21
CA ALA A 65 3.31 3.41 10.79
C ALA A 65 4.35 2.93 11.81
N GLU A 66 4.14 3.16 13.10
CA GLU A 66 5.03 2.69 14.17
C GLU A 66 5.03 1.16 14.27
N LEU A 67 3.86 0.53 14.22
CA LEU A 67 3.74 -0.93 14.23
C LEU A 67 4.46 -1.57 13.05
N MET A 68 4.35 -0.98 11.86
CA MET A 68 5.08 -1.42 10.68
C MET A 68 6.59 -1.21 10.86
N ALA A 69 7.01 -0.04 11.32
CA ALA A 69 8.42 0.30 11.52
C ALA A 69 9.13 -0.59 12.55
N ALA A 70 8.39 -1.09 13.55
CA ALA A 70 8.92 -1.98 14.56
C ALA A 70 9.24 -3.39 14.04
N ALA A 71 8.65 -3.80 12.90
CA ALA A 71 8.73 -5.17 12.41
C ALA A 71 9.27 -5.31 10.97
N ALA A 72 9.14 -4.29 10.12
CA ALA A 72 9.66 -4.31 8.76
C ALA A 72 11.17 -4.03 8.72
N PRO A 73 11.97 -4.77 7.93
CA PRO A 73 13.39 -4.51 7.78
C PRO A 73 13.63 -3.16 7.09
N MET A 74 14.72 -2.47 7.46
CA MET A 74 15.23 -1.32 6.73
C MET A 74 16.10 -1.78 5.56
N VAL A 75 16.00 -1.13 4.41
CA VAL A 75 16.93 -1.35 3.29
C VAL A 75 18.35 -1.00 3.72
N ARG A 76 19.28 -1.92 3.50
CA ARG A 76 20.69 -1.78 3.89
C ARG A 76 21.55 -1.50 2.67
N ALA A 77 22.32 -0.42 2.71
CA ALA A 77 23.16 0.00 1.58
C ALA A 77 24.42 -0.89 1.40
N ASP A 78 24.81 -1.61 2.45
CA ASP A 78 26.00 -2.47 2.48
C ASP A 78 25.76 -3.88 1.92
N THR A 79 24.52 -4.22 1.56
CA THR A 79 24.13 -5.53 1.07
C THR A 79 23.42 -5.45 -0.27
N PRO A 80 23.67 -6.37 -1.22
CA PRO A 80 22.95 -6.39 -2.49
C PRO A 80 21.43 -6.41 -2.29
N LEU A 81 20.71 -5.51 -2.97
CA LEU A 81 19.26 -5.41 -2.86
C LEU A 81 18.55 -6.72 -3.21
N ALA A 82 19.07 -7.46 -4.19
CA ALA A 82 18.50 -8.74 -4.59
C ALA A 82 18.45 -9.76 -3.44
N ALA A 83 19.49 -9.82 -2.58
CA ALA A 83 19.50 -10.71 -1.43
C ALA A 83 18.44 -10.31 -0.40
N GLN A 84 18.31 -9.00 -0.14
CA GLN A 84 17.30 -8.47 0.78
C GLN A 84 15.86 -8.73 0.31
N LEU A 85 15.63 -8.69 -1.00
CA LEU A 85 14.33 -9.04 -1.59
C LEU A 85 14.02 -10.53 -1.40
N CYS A 86 14.99 -11.42 -1.61
CA CYS A 86 14.81 -12.86 -1.34
C CYS A 86 14.50 -13.12 0.14
N GLU A 87 15.24 -12.48 1.06
CA GLU A 87 14.99 -12.60 2.51
C GLU A 87 13.57 -12.14 2.87
N ALA A 88 13.10 -11.03 2.29
CA ALA A 88 11.75 -10.53 2.52
C ALA A 88 10.66 -11.49 2.03
N LEU A 89 10.88 -12.14 0.89
CA LEU A 89 9.97 -13.17 0.36
C LEU A 89 9.89 -14.39 1.28
N ASP A 90 11.04 -14.82 1.82
CA ASP A 90 11.13 -15.98 2.70
C ASP A 90 10.52 -15.73 4.09
N ALA A 91 10.67 -14.51 4.62
CA ALA A 91 10.21 -14.15 5.97
C ALA A 91 8.68 -14.21 6.15
N ARG A 92 7.89 -14.24 5.07
CA ARG A 92 6.41 -14.23 5.01
C ARG A 92 5.74 -13.17 5.90
N GLY A 93 5.11 -12.16 5.29
CA GLY A 93 4.50 -11.00 5.97
C GLY A 93 3.29 -11.23 6.89
N ALA A 94 2.95 -12.47 7.26
CA ALA A 94 1.70 -12.77 7.98
C ALA A 94 1.61 -12.14 9.38
N ALA A 95 2.70 -12.18 10.16
CA ALA A 95 2.72 -11.59 11.50
C ALA A 95 2.64 -10.06 11.47
N LEU A 96 3.42 -9.43 10.58
CA LEU A 96 3.39 -7.99 10.32
C LEU A 96 1.99 -7.54 9.86
N SER A 97 1.38 -8.29 8.94
CA SER A 97 0.05 -7.99 8.41
C SER A 97 -1.01 -7.94 9.50
N SER A 98 -1.08 -8.94 10.37
CA SER A 98 -2.10 -8.96 11.43
C SER A 98 -1.97 -7.75 12.37
N ALA A 99 -0.74 -7.38 12.75
CA ALA A 99 -0.51 -6.24 13.63
C ALA A 99 -0.91 -4.93 12.96
N VAL A 100 -0.44 -4.68 11.73
CA VAL A 100 -0.72 -3.44 11.00
C VAL A 100 -2.19 -3.33 10.61
N ALA A 101 -2.80 -4.40 10.10
CA ALA A 101 -4.21 -4.42 9.69
C ALA A 101 -5.15 -4.06 10.85
N SER A 102 -4.85 -4.53 12.07
CA SER A 102 -5.63 -4.19 13.27
C SER A 102 -5.54 -2.71 13.64
N GLY A 103 -4.43 -2.05 13.33
CA GLY A 103 -4.25 -0.61 13.55
C GLY A 103 -4.89 0.25 12.45
N VAL A 104 -5.12 -0.29 11.25
CA VAL A 104 -5.66 0.47 10.11
C VAL A 104 -7.15 0.73 10.25
N THR A 105 -7.92 -0.24 10.73
CA THR A 105 -9.37 -0.07 10.91
C THR A 105 -9.92 -0.91 12.06
N SER A 106 -10.78 -0.31 12.86
CA SER A 106 -11.55 -1.01 13.91
C SER A 106 -12.81 -1.69 13.36
N LYS A 107 -13.16 -1.44 12.10
CA LYS A 107 -14.37 -1.95 11.43
C LYS A 107 -14.03 -2.50 10.03
N PRO A 108 -13.33 -3.65 9.94
CA PRO A 108 -13.01 -4.28 8.67
C PRO A 108 -14.24 -4.48 7.79
N ASN A 109 -14.13 -4.19 6.49
CA ASN A 109 -15.19 -4.33 5.48
C ASN A 109 -16.48 -3.52 5.71
N ARG A 110 -16.49 -2.57 6.66
CA ARG A 110 -17.69 -1.79 7.01
C ARG A 110 -17.60 -0.32 6.66
N ALA A 111 -16.43 0.19 6.28
CA ALA A 111 -16.19 1.62 6.05
C ALA A 111 -17.21 2.24 5.09
N ALA A 112 -17.47 1.62 3.93
CA ALA A 112 -18.40 2.14 2.93
C ALA A 112 -19.83 2.28 3.49
N ALA A 113 -20.35 1.22 4.11
CA ALA A 113 -21.68 1.22 4.73
C ALA A 113 -21.79 2.25 5.87
N LEU A 114 -20.81 2.27 6.79
CA LEU A 114 -20.81 3.20 7.91
C LEU A 114 -20.72 4.66 7.46
N LEU A 115 -19.84 4.96 6.49
CA LEU A 115 -19.73 6.32 5.96
C LEU A 115 -21.02 6.73 5.26
N ARG A 116 -21.64 5.85 4.46
CA ARG A 116 -22.92 6.14 3.80
C ARG A 116 -24.01 6.42 4.83
N GLU A 117 -24.20 5.55 5.80
CA GLU A 117 -25.16 5.73 6.91
C GLU A 117 -24.98 7.09 7.60
N GLN A 118 -23.73 7.43 7.98
CA GLN A 118 -23.43 8.70 8.64
C GLN A 118 -23.68 9.91 7.73
N MET A 119 -23.32 9.85 6.44
CA MET A 119 -23.58 10.92 5.49
C MET A 119 -25.08 11.18 5.32
N TYR A 120 -25.89 10.13 5.13
CA TYR A 120 -27.36 10.27 4.98
C TYR A 120 -28.02 10.79 6.26
N SER A 121 -27.57 10.30 7.43
CA SER A 121 -28.01 10.82 8.74
C SER A 121 -27.73 12.32 8.88
N LEU A 122 -26.51 12.78 8.56
CA LEU A 122 -26.13 14.19 8.60
C LEU A 122 -26.97 15.05 7.64
N LEU A 123 -27.31 14.51 6.46
CA LEU A 123 -28.15 15.17 5.46
C LEU A 123 -29.66 15.09 5.79
N ARG A 124 -30.06 14.33 6.81
CA ARG A 124 -31.46 14.05 7.16
C ARG A 124 -32.26 13.44 6.00
N LEU A 125 -31.60 12.56 5.24
CA LEU A 125 -32.19 11.84 4.13
C LEU A 125 -32.29 10.34 4.47
N PRO A 126 -33.28 9.61 3.94
CA PRO A 126 -33.32 8.16 4.05
C PRO A 126 -32.17 7.55 3.24
N GLU A 127 -31.52 6.52 3.77
CA GLU A 127 -30.49 5.77 3.06
C GLU A 127 -31.11 4.90 1.95
N PRO A 128 -30.48 4.78 0.77
CA PRO A 128 -30.91 3.84 -0.26
C PRO A 128 -30.90 2.39 0.23
N PRO A 129 -31.87 1.54 -0.19
CA PRO A 129 -31.96 0.15 0.25
C PRO A 129 -30.86 -0.75 -0.34
N ASP A 130 -30.20 -0.33 -1.42
CA ASP A 130 -29.15 -1.12 -2.08
C ASP A 130 -27.88 -1.24 -1.21
N PRO A 131 -27.18 -2.38 -1.25
CA PRO A 131 -25.96 -2.56 -0.47
C PRO A 131 -24.85 -1.57 -0.86
N CYS A 132 -24.13 -1.03 0.14
CA CYS A 132 -22.95 -0.21 -0.11
C CYS A 132 -21.72 -1.11 -0.31
N THR A 133 -21.32 -1.32 -1.56
CA THR A 133 -20.13 -2.12 -1.89
C THR A 133 -19.04 -1.25 -2.48
N ALA A 134 -17.79 -1.48 -2.07
CA ALA A 134 -16.63 -0.91 -2.76
C ALA A 134 -16.46 -1.61 -4.11
N ALA A 135 -16.15 -0.83 -5.16
CA ALA A 135 -15.78 -1.41 -6.44
C ALA A 135 -14.47 -2.21 -6.30
N PRO A 136 -14.30 -3.31 -7.06
CA PRO A 136 -13.02 -3.99 -7.15
C PRO A 136 -11.90 -3.04 -7.54
N VAL A 137 -10.69 -3.32 -7.06
CA VAL A 137 -9.49 -2.57 -7.45
C VAL A 137 -9.21 -2.84 -8.93
N GLY A 138 -9.06 -1.77 -9.71
CA GLY A 138 -8.69 -1.84 -11.13
C GLY A 138 -7.22 -2.22 -11.34
N PRO A 139 -6.84 -2.62 -12.56
CA PRO A 139 -5.45 -2.91 -12.90
C PRO A 139 -4.59 -1.63 -12.83
N ALA A 140 -3.28 -1.82 -12.73
CA ALA A 140 -2.33 -0.72 -12.73
C ALA A 140 -1.85 -0.36 -14.13
N PHE A 141 -1.78 0.94 -14.44
CA PHE A 141 -1.40 1.43 -15.78
C PHE A 141 -0.08 2.21 -15.76
N PRO A 142 0.87 1.92 -16.67
CA PRO A 142 2.07 2.74 -16.84
C PRO A 142 1.74 4.16 -17.30
N VAL A 143 2.51 5.14 -16.82
CA VAL A 143 2.40 6.54 -17.26
C VAL A 143 2.76 6.65 -18.73
N GLY A 144 1.83 7.20 -19.52
CA GLY A 144 1.98 7.44 -20.96
C GLY A 144 1.55 6.28 -21.84
N ASP A 145 0.92 5.24 -21.28
CA ASP A 145 0.36 4.11 -22.02
C ASP A 145 -1.18 4.11 -21.88
N GLU A 146 -1.86 4.91 -22.70
CA GLU A 146 -3.34 4.87 -22.82
C GLU A 146 -3.77 3.71 -23.74
N GLY A 147 -3.41 2.47 -23.40
CA GLY A 147 -3.98 1.27 -24.04
C GLY A 147 -3.02 0.28 -24.70
N GLY A 148 -1.73 0.27 -24.38
CA GLY A 148 -0.76 -0.72 -24.89
C GLY A 148 -0.87 -2.09 -24.19
N ARG A 149 -0.98 -3.16 -24.97
CA ARG A 149 -1.02 -4.57 -24.54
C ARG A 149 0.20 -4.98 -23.69
N TRP A 150 -0.06 -5.83 -22.69
CA TRP A 150 0.94 -6.59 -21.93
C TRP A 150 1.57 -7.70 -22.78
#